data_AF-A0A3B9MUR5-F1
#
_entry.id   AF-A0A3B9MUR5-F1
#
_cell.length_a   1.000
_cell.length_b   1.000
_cell.length_c   1.000
_cell.angle_alpha   90.00
_cell.angle_beta   90.00
_cell.angle_gamma   90.00
#
_symmetry.space_group_name_H-M   'P 1'
#
loop_
_entity.id
_entity.type
_entity.pdbx_description
1 polymer ?
#
loop_
_entity_poly.entity_id
_entity_poly.type
_entity_poly.pdbx_seq_one_letter_code
_entity_poly.pdbx_strand_id
1 'polypeptide(L)' 'NAGWRIDYFVASGSLKDRLVSADIHTEILGSDHCPVELCIK' A
#
# COMPACT_ATOMS: atom_id res chain seq x y z
N ASN A 1 -17.18 -8.40 -2.17
CA ASN A 1 -16.21 -7.39 -2.60
C ASN A 1 -16.84 -6.01 -2.43
N ALA A 2 -16.90 -5.53 -1.19
CA ALA A 2 -17.38 -4.19 -0.88
C ALA A 2 -16.22 -3.47 -0.20
N GLY A 3 -15.66 -2.48 -0.88
CA GLY A 3 -14.46 -1.77 -0.46
C GLY A 3 -13.83 -1.08 -1.67
N TRP A 4 -13.26 0.10 -1.46
CA TRP A 4 -12.61 0.87 -2.51
C TRP A 4 -11.10 0.90 -2.23
N ARG A 5 -10.28 0.78 -3.27
CA ARG A 5 -8.85 1.03 -3.16
C ARG A 5 -8.62 2.51 -3.41
N ILE A 6 -8.49 3.31 -2.36
CA ILE A 6 -8.31 4.76 -2.46
C ILE A 6 -7.02 5.28 -1.82
N ASP A 7 -6.24 4.40 -1.18
CA ASP A 7 -4.94 4.70 -0.59
C ASP A 7 -3.80 4.14 -1.45
N TYR A 8 -2.80 4.98 -1.74
CA TYR A 8 -1.72 4.67 -2.69
C TYR A 8 -0.38 5.26 -2.29
N PHE A 9 0.69 4.49 -2.56
CA PHE A 9 2.02 5.06 -2.75
C PHE A 9 2.28 5.25 -4.25
N VAL A 10 2.60 6.47 -4.66
CA VAL A 10 3.01 6.80 -6.03
C VAL A 10 4.51 7.05 -6.03
N ALA A 11 5.24 6.27 -6.83
CA ALA A 11 6.70 6.33 -6.90
C ALA A 11 7.17 6.74 -8.31
N SER A 12 8.30 7.46 -8.36
CA SER A 12 9.01 7.73 -9.62
C SER A 12 9.47 6.42 -10.27
N GLY A 13 9.49 6.36 -11.61
CA GLY A 13 10.04 5.21 -12.33
C GLY A 13 11.51 4.92 -12.01
N SER A 14 12.27 5.92 -11.56
CA SER A 14 13.65 5.75 -11.10
C SER A 14 13.80 4.93 -9.82
N LEU A 15 12.71 4.70 -9.07
CA LEU A 15 12.70 3.90 -7.85
C LEU A 15 12.35 2.42 -8.09
N LYS A 16 12.09 2.02 -9.34
CA LYS A 16 11.60 0.68 -9.69
C LYS A 16 12.44 -0.44 -9.08
N ASP A 17 13.76 -0.36 -9.19
CA ASP A 17 14.68 -1.40 -8.71
C ASP A 17 14.86 -1.41 -7.18
N ARG A 18 14.25 -0.44 -6.49
CA ARG A 18 14.21 -0.35 -5.03
C ARG A 18 12.89 -0.84 -4.44
N LEU A 19 11.86 -1.09 -5.24
CA LEU A 19 10.57 -1.57 -4.74
C LEU A 19 10.69 -3.05 -4.37
N VAL A 20 10.43 -3.40 -3.12
CA VAL A 20 10.56 -4.77 -2.60
C VAL A 20 9.20 -5.45 -2.50
N SER A 21 8.23 -4.84 -1.81
CA SER A 21 6.86 -5.34 -1.70
C SER A 21 5.87 -4.19 -1.49
N ALA A 22 4.60 -4.45 -1.77
CA ALA A 22 3.51 -3.55 -1.44
C ALA A 22 2.31 -4.38 -0.99
N ASP A 23 1.76 -4.05 0.17
CA ASP A 23 0.77 -4.87 0.87
C ASP A 23 -0.40 -4.01 1.38
N ILE A 24 -1.55 -4.65 1.60
CA ILE A 24 -2.77 -4.03 2.14
C ILE A 24 -3.20 -4.83 3.36
N HIS A 25 -3.18 -4.21 4.54
CA HIS A 25 -3.39 -4.88 5.83
C HIS A 25 -4.87 -4.83 6.26
N THR A 26 -5.74 -5.53 5.52
CA THR A 26 -7.21 -5.48 5.69
C THR A 26 -7.72 -6.02 7.03
N GLU A 27 -6.89 -6.77 7.74
CA GLU A 27 -7.17 -7.33 9.06
C GLU A 27 -6.95 -6.33 10.21
N ILE A 28 -6.26 -5.21 9.95
CA ILE A 28 -6.04 -4.17 10.95
C ILE A 28 -7.29 -3.29 11.05
N LEU A 29 -7.86 -3.24 12.25
CA LEU A 29 -9.08 -2.48 12.56
C LEU A 29 -8.76 -1.21 13.35
N GLY A 30 -9.66 -0.22 13.28
CA GLY A 30 -9.55 1.03 14.04
C GLY A 30 -9.86 2.31 13.25
N SER A 31 -10.01 2.18 11.92
CA SER A 31 -10.47 3.21 10.98
C SER A 31 -11.40 2.57 9.95
N ASP A 32 -12.13 3.39 9.21
CA ASP A 32 -12.88 3.03 8.00
C ASP A 32 -11.97 2.72 6.79
N HIS A 33 -10.68 3.03 6.89
CA HIS A 33 -9.65 2.62 5.94
C HIS A 33 -8.70 1.60 6.58
N CYS A 34 -8.12 0.73 5.75
CA CYS A 34 -7.05 -0.18 6.16
C CYS A 34 -5.67 0.39 5.77
N PRO A 35 -4.60 0.10 6.53
CA PRO A 35 -3.26 0.53 6.17
C PRO A 35 -2.76 -0.07 4.85
N VAL A 36 -2.00 0.72 4.09
CA VAL A 36 -1.22 0.26 2.94
C VAL A 36 0.27 0.39 3.25
N GLU A 37 1.07 -0.58 2.81
CA GLU A 37 2.51 -0.64 3.07
C GLU A 37 3.30 -0.67 1.76
N LEU A 38 4.48 -0.04 1.76
CA LEU A 38 5.47 -0.16 0.70
C LEU A 38 6.85 -0.42 1.33
N CYS A 39 7.45 -1.57 1.04
CA CYS A 39 8.81 -1.90 1.43
C CYS A 39 9.79 -1.49 0.33
N ILE A 40 10.87 -0.80 0.70
CA ILE A 40 11.92 -0.36 -0.23
C ILE A 40 13.31 -0.80 0.25
N LYS A 41 14.21 -1.05 -0.70
CA LYS A 41 15.62 -1.37 -0.45
C LYS A 41 16.47 -0.13 -0.17
#